data_AF-A0A285EBE9-F1
#
_entry.id   AF-A0A285EBE9-F1
#
_cell.length_a   1.000
_cell.length_b   1.000
_cell.length_c   1.000
_cell.angle_alpha   90.00
_cell.angle_beta   90.00
_cell.angle_gamma   90.00
#
_symmetry.space_group_name_H-M   'P 1'
#
loop_
_entity.id
_entity.type
_entity.pdbx_description
1 polymer ?
#
loop_
_entity_poly.entity_id
_entity_poly.type
_entity_poly.pdbx_seq_one_letter_code
_entity_poly.pdbx_strand_id
1 'polypeptide(L)'
;MTTDVLAHWSTVKPAHRVRLADGTELVASGGHRFLSARGWKHVTGAMTGRDRRPYLTTDDELLGLGRSAEAQVAWPTAPTSSWQRGLLAGIVDAEGSRSRHVLRISNADDEMSSWTQGAFDDLGLDAVPEERDLANGVRNVRLRGGLREHLRFIHLVDPAIRRTCTVEGTAVNSDADLRVVAIEDLGLEMPMYDITTGTGDFVANGVISHNCFARGTHEWLELDTGRDFDSQVVVKTNVVDVLHRELGRPSWRREHVALGTNTDPYQRAEGRYRLMPGVISALAGAGTPFSILTKGTLLRRDLPLLAAASRDVPIGLGVSMAILDGELHESLEPGVPSPRARLELVRAITDAGLSCGVFLAPVLPGLTDRLADLHATIAAIAEAGSGGVTVVPLHLRPGAREWFSAWLAREHPQLVPRYQQLYRRGASVAPEYRRWLAARVAPLLAEHGLDRRAGGSARGTMAAGATPTGIPGDDDADFPVGSLPAVPRAATAAAARARTARAAAPEQLTLL
;
A
#
# COMPACT_ATOMS: atom_id res chain seq x y z
N MET A 1 30.97 -9.97 0.08
CA MET A 1 30.73 -10.57 1.41
C MET A 1 31.21 -9.58 2.46
N THR A 2 30.29 -8.91 3.13
CA THR A 2 30.57 -8.04 4.28
C THR A 2 30.54 -8.88 5.56
N THR A 3 31.41 -8.61 6.53
CA THR A 3 31.49 -9.32 7.81
C THR A 3 31.47 -8.30 8.93
N ASP A 4 30.58 -8.50 9.91
CA ASP A 4 30.42 -7.62 11.07
C ASP A 4 31.39 -7.96 12.20
N VAL A 5 31.91 -6.94 12.87
CA VAL A 5 32.79 -7.09 14.04
C VAL A 5 31.92 -7.22 15.31
N LEU A 6 31.95 -8.39 15.93
CA LEU A 6 31.07 -8.73 17.06
C LEU A 6 31.64 -8.37 18.45
N ALA A 7 32.94 -8.08 18.57
CA ALA A 7 33.60 -7.71 19.83
C ALA A 7 34.99 -7.07 19.62
N HIS A 8 35.47 -6.28 20.59
CA HIS A 8 36.87 -5.80 20.67
C HIS A 8 37.41 -5.87 22.11
N TRP A 9 38.73 -6.09 22.26
CA TRP A 9 39.47 -5.98 23.53
C TRP A 9 40.95 -5.70 23.24
N SER A 10 41.69 -5.16 24.21
CA SER A 10 43.12 -4.83 24.06
C SER A 10 44.03 -5.83 24.79
N THR A 11 45.17 -6.18 24.18
CA THR A 11 46.22 -7.00 24.82
C THR A 11 47.60 -6.49 24.40
N VAL A 12 48.58 -6.49 25.31
CA VAL A 12 49.99 -6.21 25.00
C VAL A 12 50.71 -7.53 24.71
N LYS A 13 51.27 -7.68 23.52
CA LYS A 13 51.98 -8.89 23.06
C LYS A 13 53.17 -8.51 22.17
N PRO A 14 54.21 -9.34 22.05
CA PRO A 14 55.25 -9.16 21.04
C PRO A 14 54.64 -9.12 19.63
N ALA A 15 54.95 -8.06 18.87
CA ALA A 15 54.46 -7.85 17.52
C ALA A 15 55.47 -8.34 16.48
N HIS A 16 54.98 -8.99 15.44
CA HIS A 16 55.73 -9.45 14.29
C HIS A 16 55.24 -8.72 13.05
N ARG A 17 56.17 -8.36 12.17
CA ARG A 17 55.88 -7.79 10.85
C ARG A 17 55.91 -8.88 9.79
N VAL A 18 54.84 -9.03 9.03
CA VAL A 18 54.74 -9.92 7.87
C VAL A 18 54.68 -9.04 6.62
N ARG A 19 55.65 -9.17 5.71
CA ARG A 19 55.70 -8.39 4.47
C ARG A 19 55.28 -9.28 3.30
N LEU A 20 54.28 -8.84 2.54
CA LEU A 20 53.80 -9.52 1.35
C LEU A 20 54.62 -9.09 0.12
N ALA A 21 54.56 -9.89 -0.95
CA ALA A 21 55.34 -9.65 -2.16
C ALA A 21 54.98 -8.33 -2.88
N ASP A 22 53.75 -7.82 -2.70
CA ASP A 22 53.29 -6.53 -3.23
C ASP A 22 53.74 -5.31 -2.40
N GLY A 23 54.50 -5.53 -1.33
CA GLY A 23 54.97 -4.48 -0.42
C GLY A 23 54.06 -4.23 0.79
N THR A 24 52.90 -4.89 0.88
CA THR A 24 51.99 -4.75 2.03
C THR A 24 52.66 -5.21 3.32
N GLU A 25 52.62 -4.39 4.38
CA GLU A 25 53.11 -4.74 5.71
C GLU A 25 51.95 -4.99 6.68
N LEU A 26 51.92 -6.19 7.26
CA LEU A 26 50.96 -6.58 8.30
C LEU A 26 51.68 -6.65 9.65
N VAL A 27 51.07 -6.10 10.70
CA VAL A 27 51.56 -6.21 12.08
C VAL A 27 50.62 -7.10 12.88
N ALA A 28 51.15 -8.19 13.44
CA ALA A 28 50.36 -9.19 14.15
C ALA A 28 51.14 -9.84 15.30
N SER A 29 50.43 -10.34 16.32
CA SER A 29 51.07 -11.16 17.37
C SER A 29 51.45 -12.54 16.84
N GLY A 30 52.43 -13.21 17.47
CA GLY A 30 52.88 -14.56 17.05
C GLY A 30 51.77 -15.62 17.07
N GLY A 31 50.71 -15.40 17.86
CA GLY A 31 49.54 -16.28 17.94
C GLY A 31 48.44 -16.00 16.91
N HIS A 32 48.53 -14.93 16.11
CA HIS A 32 47.54 -14.69 15.05
C HIS A 32 47.61 -15.77 13.98
N ARG A 33 46.47 -16.10 13.39
CA ARG A 33 46.36 -17.06 12.28
C ARG A 33 45.91 -16.34 11.02
N PHE A 34 46.61 -16.56 9.93
CA PHE A 34 46.21 -16.13 8.59
C PHE A 34 45.79 -17.34 7.77
N LEU A 35 44.81 -17.16 6.90
CA LEU A 35 44.40 -18.19 5.95
C LEU A 35 45.37 -18.15 4.76
N SER A 36 46.07 -19.26 4.51
CA SER A 36 46.87 -19.44 3.30
C SER A 36 46.19 -20.45 2.36
N ALA A 37 46.68 -20.56 1.12
CA ALA A 37 46.27 -21.60 0.18
C ALA A 37 46.42 -23.03 0.73
N ARG A 38 47.20 -23.22 1.80
CA ARG A 38 47.45 -24.50 2.49
C ARG A 38 46.78 -24.55 3.87
N GLY A 39 45.74 -23.76 4.08
CA GLY A 39 44.96 -23.69 5.31
C GLY A 39 45.45 -22.64 6.30
N TRP A 40 44.90 -22.68 7.52
CA TRP A 40 45.22 -21.69 8.55
C TRP A 40 46.62 -21.87 9.14
N LYS A 41 47.43 -20.81 9.13
CA LYS A 41 48.82 -20.78 9.63
C LYS A 41 49.00 -19.70 10.69
N HIS A 42 49.72 -20.01 11.77
CA HIS A 42 50.10 -19.02 12.78
C HIS A 42 51.25 -18.13 12.31
N VAL A 43 51.33 -16.90 12.80
CA VAL A 43 52.46 -15.99 12.49
C VAL A 43 53.78 -16.58 12.97
N THR A 44 53.82 -17.19 14.15
CA THR A 44 54.99 -17.95 14.63
C THR A 44 54.59 -19.30 15.22
N GLY A 45 55.50 -20.27 15.12
CA GLY A 45 55.39 -21.61 15.71
C GLY A 45 56.77 -22.15 16.09
N ALA A 46 56.79 -23.24 16.86
CA ALA A 46 58.02 -23.95 17.20
C ALA A 46 58.23 -25.15 16.24
N MET A 47 59.46 -25.37 15.78
CA MET A 47 59.79 -26.49 14.88
C MET A 47 59.85 -27.85 15.60
N THR A 48 59.87 -27.87 16.93
CA THR A 48 59.92 -29.08 17.77
C THR A 48 59.11 -28.91 19.06
N GLY A 49 58.72 -30.01 19.71
CA GLY A 49 58.04 -30.01 21.02
C GLY A 49 56.51 -29.98 20.99
N ARG A 50 55.88 -29.84 22.17
CA ARG A 50 54.41 -29.82 22.37
C ARG A 50 53.71 -28.60 21.74
N ASP A 51 54.46 -27.57 21.36
CA ASP A 51 53.95 -26.34 20.71
C ASP A 51 54.02 -26.36 19.18
N ARG A 52 54.25 -27.55 18.58
CA ARG A 52 54.30 -27.72 17.13
C ARG A 52 52.93 -27.44 16.51
N ARG A 53 52.83 -26.35 15.75
CA ARG A 53 51.62 -25.91 15.04
C ARG A 53 51.96 -25.41 13.65
N PRO A 54 51.03 -25.48 12.66
CA PRO A 54 51.25 -24.88 11.35
C PRO A 54 51.50 -23.37 11.50
N TYR A 55 52.61 -22.89 10.92
CA TYR A 55 53.03 -21.49 10.94
C TYR A 55 53.41 -21.01 9.54
N LEU A 56 53.47 -19.70 9.35
CA LEU A 56 53.79 -19.07 8.07
C LEU A 56 55.25 -19.27 7.68
N THR A 57 55.48 -19.66 6.43
CA THR A 57 56.80 -19.60 5.78
C THR A 57 56.77 -18.61 4.63
N THR A 58 57.94 -18.29 4.07
CA THR A 58 58.06 -17.45 2.87
C THR A 58 57.46 -18.08 1.61
N ASP A 59 57.08 -19.36 1.67
CA ASP A 59 56.44 -20.10 0.57
C ASP A 59 54.90 -20.13 0.69
N ASP A 60 54.32 -19.51 1.73
CA ASP A 60 52.88 -19.44 1.92
C ASP A 60 52.29 -18.21 1.18
N GLU A 61 51.19 -18.44 0.45
CA GLU A 61 50.40 -17.39 -0.18
C GLU A 61 49.12 -17.12 0.65
N LEU A 62 48.97 -15.89 1.17
CA LEU A 62 47.83 -15.51 1.99
C LEU A 62 46.60 -15.19 1.13
N LEU A 63 45.43 -15.63 1.58
CA LEU A 63 44.16 -15.32 0.94
C LEU A 63 43.54 -14.06 1.54
N GLY A 64 43.39 -12.99 0.75
CA GLY A 64 42.82 -11.71 1.16
C GLY A 64 42.92 -10.62 0.08
N LEU A 65 42.41 -9.41 0.38
CA LEU A 65 42.34 -8.29 -0.58
C LEU A 65 43.68 -7.56 -0.82
N GLY A 66 44.74 -7.86 -0.06
CA GLY A 66 46.11 -7.38 -0.31
C GLY A 66 46.32 -5.85 -0.29
N ARG A 67 45.39 -5.05 0.24
CA ARG A 67 45.51 -3.57 0.28
C ARG A 67 45.60 -3.07 1.72
N SER A 68 46.45 -2.07 1.97
CA SER A 68 46.52 -1.40 3.27
C SER A 68 45.20 -0.68 3.57
N ALA A 69 44.82 -0.60 4.85
CA ALA A 69 43.65 0.17 5.27
C ALA A 69 43.77 1.65 4.85
N GLU A 70 44.98 2.21 4.90
CA GLU A 70 45.28 3.59 4.47
C GLU A 70 44.95 3.85 2.99
N ALA A 71 45.22 2.89 2.10
CA ALA A 71 44.85 3.00 0.69
C ALA A 71 43.33 2.86 0.45
N GLN A 72 42.56 2.42 1.46
CA GLN A 72 41.10 2.30 1.39
C GLN A 72 40.37 3.55 1.94
N VAL A 73 41.05 4.43 2.70
CA VAL A 73 40.45 5.64 3.29
C VAL A 73 40.96 6.96 2.69
N ALA A 74 41.93 6.90 1.77
CA ALA A 74 42.44 8.10 1.09
C ALA A 74 41.41 8.68 0.10
N TRP A 75 41.33 10.02 0.04
CA TRP A 75 40.53 10.72 -0.95
C TRP A 75 41.02 10.40 -2.38
N PRO A 76 40.13 10.06 -3.32
CA PRO A 76 40.51 9.78 -4.70
C PRO A 76 40.94 11.07 -5.40
N THR A 77 42.00 11.00 -6.20
CA THR A 77 42.44 12.11 -7.07
C THR A 77 41.48 12.37 -8.24
N ALA A 78 40.73 11.34 -8.65
CA ALA A 78 39.67 11.42 -9.66
C ALA A 78 38.45 10.61 -9.18
N PRO A 79 37.47 11.24 -8.53
CA PRO A 79 36.30 10.54 -8.01
C PRO A 79 35.45 9.98 -9.16
N THR A 80 34.93 8.76 -9.00
CA THR A 80 33.94 8.19 -9.93
C THR A 80 32.54 8.53 -9.46
N SER A 81 31.54 8.49 -10.36
CA SER A 81 30.14 8.68 -10.00
C SER A 81 29.63 7.68 -8.96
N SER A 82 30.17 6.45 -8.95
CA SER A 82 29.86 5.46 -7.91
C SER A 82 30.44 5.85 -6.55
N TRP A 83 31.65 6.40 -6.53
CA TRP A 83 32.29 6.85 -5.31
C TRP A 83 31.58 8.09 -4.73
N GLN A 84 31.21 9.05 -5.59
CA GLN A 84 30.47 10.27 -5.18
C GLN A 84 29.10 9.94 -4.58
N ARG A 85 28.37 8.99 -5.18
CA ARG A 85 27.13 8.46 -4.61
C ARG A 85 27.36 7.84 -3.23
N GLY A 86 28.40 7.02 -3.09
CA GLY A 86 28.76 6.41 -1.81
C GLY A 86 29.14 7.45 -0.73
N LEU A 87 29.87 8.50 -1.11
CA LEU A 87 30.20 9.62 -0.24
C LEU A 87 28.93 10.33 0.24
N LEU A 88 28.04 10.72 -0.69
CA LEU A 88 26.80 11.41 -0.35
C LEU A 88 25.87 10.54 0.52
N ALA A 89 25.79 9.24 0.25
CA ALA A 89 25.02 8.31 1.07
C ALA A 89 25.57 8.27 2.50
N GLY A 90 26.88 8.06 2.64
CA GLY A 90 27.55 7.97 3.93
C GLY A 90 27.43 9.25 4.76
N ILE A 91 27.65 10.41 4.14
CA ILE A 91 27.59 11.69 4.88
C ILE A 91 26.16 12.07 5.25
N VAL A 92 25.17 11.72 4.43
CA VAL A 92 23.75 11.95 4.75
C VAL A 92 23.29 11.02 5.86
N ASP A 93 23.78 9.78 5.90
CA ASP A 93 23.50 8.86 7.00
C ASP A 93 24.16 9.32 8.30
N ALA A 94 25.38 9.85 8.23
CA ALA A 94 26.11 10.33 9.41
C ALA A 94 25.56 11.66 9.95
N GLU A 95 25.33 12.64 9.07
CA GLU A 95 25.17 14.06 9.42
C GLU A 95 23.97 14.73 8.73
N GLY A 96 23.22 13.97 7.92
CA GLY A 96 22.03 14.47 7.26
C GLY A 96 20.91 14.76 8.24
N SER A 97 20.32 15.95 8.11
CA SER A 97 19.12 16.36 8.84
C SER A 97 18.03 16.80 7.86
N ARG A 98 16.78 16.54 8.24
CA ARG A 98 15.60 16.99 7.51
C ARG A 98 14.72 17.82 8.43
N SER A 99 14.48 19.08 8.09
CA SER A 99 13.53 19.93 8.81
C SER A 99 12.68 20.73 7.82
N ARG A 100 11.36 20.76 8.05
CA ARG A 100 10.38 21.45 7.19
C ARG A 100 10.59 21.13 5.69
N HIS A 101 10.76 19.84 5.37
CA HIS A 101 10.97 19.31 4.00
C HIS A 101 12.28 19.75 3.31
N VAL A 102 13.25 20.26 4.07
CA VAL A 102 14.57 20.64 3.55
C VAL A 102 15.62 19.67 4.07
N LEU A 103 16.35 19.03 3.15
CA LEU A 103 17.53 18.21 3.47
C LEU A 103 18.75 19.12 3.63
N ARG A 104 19.47 18.95 4.74
CA ARG A 104 20.74 19.63 5.05
C ARG A 104 21.78 18.62 5.50
N ILE A 105 23.02 18.85 5.10
CA ILE A 105 24.20 18.14 5.60
C ILE A 105 25.03 19.18 6.34
N SER A 106 25.35 18.92 7.61
CA SER A 106 26.02 19.87 8.49
C SER A 106 27.37 19.29 8.93
N ASN A 107 28.47 19.87 8.45
CA ASN A 107 29.82 19.39 8.77
C ASN A 107 30.72 20.56 9.23
N ALA A 108 31.61 20.30 10.18
CA ALA A 108 32.61 21.26 10.68
C ALA A 108 33.95 21.19 9.92
N ASP A 109 34.12 20.18 9.09
CA ASP A 109 35.28 19.96 8.24
C ASP A 109 35.05 20.60 6.85
N ASP A 110 35.93 21.52 6.50
CA ASP A 110 35.88 22.27 5.26
C ASP A 110 36.18 21.39 4.02
N GLU A 111 37.05 20.38 4.17
CA GLU A 111 37.36 19.42 3.10
C GLU A 111 36.15 18.53 2.81
N MET A 112 35.50 18.00 3.85
CA MET A 112 34.25 17.23 3.72
C MET A 112 33.12 18.04 3.09
N SER A 113 32.97 19.30 3.49
CA SER A 113 31.96 20.21 2.95
C SER A 113 32.21 20.49 1.46
N SER A 114 33.47 20.69 1.07
CA SER A 114 33.88 20.87 -0.32
C SER A 114 33.59 19.63 -1.18
N TRP A 115 33.96 18.45 -0.69
CA TRP A 115 33.66 17.17 -1.36
C TRP A 115 32.16 16.91 -1.52
N THR A 116 31.37 17.27 -0.51
CA THR A 116 29.91 17.13 -0.53
C THR A 116 29.29 18.02 -1.60
N GLN A 117 29.70 19.30 -1.65
CA GLN A 117 29.21 20.23 -2.67
C GLN A 117 29.63 19.78 -4.08
N GLY A 118 30.91 19.42 -4.26
CA GLY A 118 31.40 18.93 -5.55
C GLY A 118 30.68 17.66 -6.03
N ALA A 119 30.34 16.75 -5.12
CA ALA A 119 29.56 15.57 -5.45
C ALA A 119 28.11 15.89 -5.87
N PHE A 120 27.47 16.90 -5.26
CA PHE A 120 26.16 17.38 -5.73
C PHE A 120 26.25 18.00 -7.13
N ASP A 121 27.24 18.86 -7.35
CA ASP A 121 27.44 19.56 -8.63
C ASP A 121 27.69 18.56 -9.77
N ASP A 122 28.61 17.60 -9.57
CA ASP A 122 28.96 16.59 -10.58
C ASP A 122 27.80 15.63 -10.89
N LEU A 123 26.91 15.38 -9.94
CA LEU A 123 25.71 14.56 -10.13
C LEU A 123 24.53 15.37 -10.68
N GLY A 124 24.70 16.67 -10.91
CA GLY A 124 23.65 17.57 -11.40
C GLY A 124 22.47 17.69 -10.44
N LEU A 125 22.78 17.70 -9.14
CA LEU A 125 21.83 17.89 -8.06
C LEU A 125 21.87 19.36 -7.58
N ASP A 126 20.73 20.04 -7.56
CA ASP A 126 20.64 21.45 -7.14
C ASP A 126 20.85 21.58 -5.64
N ALA A 127 22.09 21.76 -5.20
CA ALA A 127 22.45 22.01 -3.81
C ALA A 127 23.26 23.31 -3.65
N VAL A 128 23.10 23.98 -2.52
CA VAL A 128 23.89 25.18 -2.20
C VAL A 128 24.47 25.13 -0.80
N PRO A 129 25.65 25.75 -0.62
CA PRO A 129 26.11 26.08 0.71
C PRO A 129 25.19 27.14 1.32
N GLU A 130 24.65 26.88 2.51
CA GLU A 130 24.04 27.90 3.37
C GLU A 130 25.16 28.54 4.20
N GLU A 131 25.53 29.79 3.87
CA GLU A 131 26.38 30.61 4.72
C GLU A 131 25.60 31.00 5.97
N ARG A 132 25.82 30.27 7.06
CA ARG A 132 25.48 30.73 8.40
C ARG A 132 26.78 30.99 9.11
N ASP A 133 27.00 32.24 9.51
CA ASP A 133 28.15 32.68 10.30
C ASP A 133 27.99 32.16 11.74
N LEU A 134 28.10 30.83 11.89
CA LEU A 134 28.01 30.15 13.18
C LEU A 134 29.40 30.20 13.81
N ALA A 135 29.48 30.76 15.02
CA ALA A 135 30.74 30.89 15.77
C ALA A 135 31.48 29.56 16.04
N ASN A 136 30.87 28.43 15.70
CA ASN A 136 31.42 27.08 15.86
C ASN A 136 32.05 26.49 14.58
N GLY A 137 32.06 27.23 13.46
CA GLY A 137 32.69 26.79 12.21
C GLY A 137 31.92 25.75 11.38
N VAL A 138 30.69 25.40 11.76
CA VAL A 138 29.87 24.41 11.02
C VAL A 138 29.29 25.02 9.74
N ARG A 139 29.51 24.36 8.60
CA ARG A 139 28.90 24.71 7.31
C ARG A 139 27.74 23.79 6.99
N ASN A 140 26.77 24.31 6.24
CA ASN A 140 25.59 23.55 5.81
C ASN A 140 25.54 23.49 4.30
N VAL A 141 25.34 22.30 3.73
CA VAL A 141 24.96 22.12 2.33
C VAL A 141 23.48 21.75 2.29
N ARG A 142 22.69 22.51 1.54
CA ARG A 142 21.25 22.34 1.42
C ARG A 142 20.87 21.92 0.02
N LEU A 143 20.09 20.85 -0.09
CA LEU A 143 19.43 20.48 -1.34
C LEU A 143 18.22 21.43 -1.60
N ARG A 144 18.20 22.01 -2.79
CA ARG A 144 17.15 22.87 -3.35
C ARG A 144 16.36 22.07 -4.41
N GLY A 145 15.43 22.72 -5.13
CA GLY A 145 14.62 22.04 -6.16
C GLY A 145 13.41 21.24 -5.66
N GLY A 146 13.10 21.28 -4.35
CA GLY A 146 11.87 20.73 -3.79
C GLY A 146 11.76 19.21 -3.91
N LEU A 147 10.53 18.71 -4.06
CA LEU A 147 10.23 17.27 -4.10
C LEU A 147 10.94 16.54 -5.24
N ARG A 148 10.96 17.13 -6.45
CA ARG A 148 11.61 16.56 -7.64
C ARG A 148 13.07 16.25 -7.37
N GLU A 149 13.79 17.24 -6.87
CA GLU A 149 15.23 17.10 -6.62
C GLU A 149 15.52 16.15 -5.47
N HIS A 150 14.63 16.12 -4.49
CA HIS A 150 14.71 15.19 -3.39
C HIS A 150 14.54 13.73 -3.84
N LEU A 151 13.59 13.44 -4.72
CA LEU A 151 13.41 12.10 -5.30
C LEU A 151 14.60 11.71 -6.18
N ARG A 152 15.10 12.63 -7.01
CA ARG A 152 16.34 12.41 -7.80
C ARG A 152 17.51 12.06 -6.90
N PHE A 153 17.70 12.79 -5.81
CA PHE A 153 18.73 12.50 -4.81
C PHE A 153 18.57 11.09 -4.23
N ILE A 154 17.36 10.69 -3.78
CA ILE A 154 17.12 9.35 -3.22
C ILE A 154 17.44 8.25 -4.25
N HIS A 155 16.99 8.39 -5.51
CA HIS A 155 17.25 7.39 -6.55
C HIS A 155 18.71 7.29 -6.93
N LEU A 156 19.41 8.43 -6.99
CA LEU A 156 20.81 8.45 -7.38
C LEU A 156 21.71 7.98 -6.24
N VAL A 157 21.45 8.39 -5.01
CA VAL A 157 22.38 8.24 -3.88
C VAL A 157 22.01 7.04 -2.98
N ASP A 158 20.73 6.71 -2.84
CA ASP A 158 20.19 5.63 -2.00
C ASP A 158 20.79 5.54 -0.58
N PRO A 159 20.64 6.58 0.27
CA PRO A 159 21.12 6.55 1.65
C PRO A 159 20.36 5.53 2.50
N ALA A 160 21.06 4.87 3.44
CA ALA A 160 20.51 3.78 4.24
C ALA A 160 19.52 4.27 5.31
N ILE A 161 19.72 5.49 5.82
CA ILE A 161 18.87 6.08 6.85
C ILE A 161 17.60 6.68 6.24
N ARG A 162 16.52 5.89 6.26
CA ARG A 162 15.25 6.27 5.60
C ARG A 162 14.53 7.49 6.20
N ARG A 163 14.82 7.90 7.44
CA ARG A 163 14.21 9.11 8.05
C ARG A 163 14.55 10.41 7.30
N THR A 164 15.68 10.48 6.60
CA THR A 164 16.04 11.64 5.75
C THR A 164 15.37 11.58 4.38
N CYS A 165 14.83 10.41 4.00
CA CYS A 165 14.21 10.13 2.69
C CYS A 165 12.68 10.31 2.66
N THR A 166 12.00 10.52 3.79
CA THR A 166 10.53 10.67 3.81
C THR A 166 10.07 11.90 3.03
N VAL A 167 9.12 11.78 2.12
CA VAL A 167 8.59 12.90 1.31
C VAL A 167 7.24 13.43 1.79
N GLU A 168 6.69 12.87 2.86
CA GLU A 168 5.39 13.25 3.43
C GLU A 168 5.29 14.75 3.74
N GLY A 169 4.12 15.34 3.43
CA GLY A 169 3.82 16.75 3.67
C GLY A 169 4.51 17.76 2.73
N THR A 170 5.28 17.29 1.74
CA THR A 170 5.94 18.17 0.76
C THR A 170 4.94 18.60 -0.32
N ALA A 171 4.85 19.89 -0.60
CA ALA A 171 3.98 20.39 -1.68
C ALA A 171 4.47 19.92 -3.06
N VAL A 172 3.53 19.47 -3.90
CA VAL A 172 3.77 19.08 -5.30
C VAL A 172 3.49 20.29 -6.18
N ASN A 173 4.53 20.86 -6.81
CA ASN A 173 4.42 21.98 -7.76
C ASN A 173 5.13 21.59 -9.07
N SER A 174 4.58 21.96 -10.23
CA SER A 174 5.20 21.70 -11.54
C SER A 174 5.00 22.87 -12.50
N ASP A 175 6.08 23.30 -13.14
CA ASP A 175 6.17 24.32 -14.19
C ASP A 175 6.64 23.75 -15.55
N ALA A 176 6.66 22.42 -15.68
CA ALA A 176 7.18 21.71 -16.85
C ALA A 176 6.18 21.61 -18.03
N ASP A 177 6.68 21.58 -19.28
CA ASP A 177 5.89 21.21 -20.48
C ASP A 177 5.69 19.69 -20.49
N LEU A 178 4.50 19.24 -20.09
CA LEU A 178 4.16 17.82 -19.86
C LEU A 178 3.78 17.05 -21.13
N ARG A 179 4.19 17.53 -22.32
CA ARG A 179 3.92 16.84 -23.57
C ARG A 179 4.78 15.57 -23.67
N VAL A 180 4.13 14.44 -23.86
CA VAL A 180 4.82 13.16 -24.15
C VAL A 180 5.43 13.23 -25.56
N VAL A 181 6.75 13.16 -25.66
CA VAL A 181 7.49 13.24 -26.94
C VAL A 181 8.04 11.89 -27.41
N ALA A 182 8.20 10.92 -26.49
CA ALA A 182 8.64 9.55 -26.77
C ALA A 182 8.26 8.65 -25.58
N ILE A 183 8.17 7.34 -25.83
CA ILE A 183 8.01 6.28 -24.83
C ILE A 183 9.00 5.17 -25.22
N GLU A 184 9.88 4.79 -24.29
CA GLU A 184 10.98 3.86 -24.54
C GLU A 184 11.04 2.81 -23.42
N ASP A 185 11.28 1.55 -23.79
CA ASP A 185 11.57 0.49 -22.84
C ASP A 185 13.05 0.56 -22.44
N LEU A 186 13.30 0.71 -21.14
CA LEU A 186 14.64 0.86 -20.59
C LEU A 186 15.29 -0.50 -20.25
N GLY A 187 14.54 -1.60 -20.27
CA GLY A 187 15.06 -2.95 -20.00
C GLY A 187 15.68 -3.11 -18.60
N LEU A 188 15.25 -2.31 -17.62
CA LEU A 188 15.78 -2.28 -16.27
C LEU A 188 14.67 -2.11 -15.23
N GLU A 189 14.81 -2.81 -14.10
CA GLU A 189 13.96 -2.65 -12.92
C GLU A 189 14.56 -1.59 -12.00
N MET A 190 13.75 -0.63 -11.55
CA MET A 190 14.18 0.38 -10.60
C MET A 190 13.07 0.74 -9.61
N PRO A 191 13.39 1.12 -8.36
CA PRO A 191 12.39 1.59 -7.41
C PRO A 191 11.67 2.82 -7.96
N MET A 192 10.34 2.83 -7.90
CA MET A 192 9.49 3.97 -8.26
C MET A 192 8.83 4.56 -7.01
N TYR A 193 8.66 5.88 -6.98
CA TYR A 193 7.98 6.57 -5.89
C TYR A 193 6.71 7.22 -6.39
N ASP A 194 5.58 6.64 -5.99
CA ASP A 194 4.25 7.19 -6.22
C ASP A 194 3.73 7.88 -4.96
N ILE A 195 3.21 9.10 -5.13
CA ILE A 195 2.72 9.92 -4.03
C ILE A 195 1.22 10.05 -4.15
N THR A 196 0.49 9.69 -3.09
CA THR A 196 -0.95 9.96 -2.99
C THR A 196 -1.15 11.34 -2.37
N THR A 197 -1.89 12.22 -3.03
CA THR A 197 -2.21 13.55 -2.52
C THR A 197 -3.44 13.53 -1.61
N GLY A 198 -3.66 14.59 -0.81
CA GLY A 198 -4.85 14.73 0.03
C GLY A 198 -6.19 14.80 -0.73
N THR A 199 -6.15 14.90 -2.06
CA THR A 199 -7.31 14.88 -2.96
C THR A 199 -7.59 13.51 -3.57
N GLY A 200 -6.76 12.49 -3.29
CA GLY A 200 -6.90 11.14 -3.85
C GLY A 200 -6.32 10.98 -5.26
N ASP A 201 -5.47 11.91 -5.68
CA ASP A 201 -4.74 11.86 -6.95
C ASP A 201 -3.38 11.18 -6.74
N PHE A 202 -2.90 10.46 -7.75
CA PHE A 202 -1.59 9.83 -7.71
C PHE A 202 -0.58 10.71 -8.44
N VAL A 203 0.67 10.74 -7.98
CA VAL A 203 1.75 11.49 -8.61
C VAL A 203 2.91 10.54 -8.88
N ALA A 204 3.07 10.18 -10.15
CA ALA A 204 4.19 9.38 -10.64
C ALA A 204 5.26 10.34 -11.18
N ASN A 205 6.43 10.38 -10.53
CA ASN A 205 7.56 11.24 -10.90
C ASN A 205 7.18 12.72 -11.17
N GLY A 206 6.27 13.28 -10.38
CA GLY A 206 5.86 14.68 -10.48
C GLY A 206 4.72 14.97 -11.47
N VAL A 207 4.10 13.95 -12.07
CA VAL A 207 2.95 14.07 -12.97
C VAL A 207 1.71 13.42 -12.36
N ILE A 208 0.55 14.09 -12.46
CA ILE A 208 -0.72 13.56 -11.97
C ILE A 208 -1.12 12.34 -12.81
N SER A 209 -1.25 11.20 -12.14
CA SER A 209 -1.81 9.96 -12.66
C SER A 209 -3.14 9.65 -11.95
N HIS A 210 -4.05 8.97 -12.65
CA HIS A 210 -5.35 8.59 -12.11
C HIS A 210 -5.65 7.13 -12.47
N ASN A 211 -5.75 6.28 -11.44
CA ASN A 211 -5.95 4.85 -11.60
C ASN A 211 -7.34 4.36 -11.17
N CYS A 212 -7.81 3.30 -11.86
CA CYS A 212 -9.02 2.55 -11.53
C CYS A 212 -8.69 1.46 -10.49
N PHE A 213 -9.37 1.45 -9.35
CA PHE A 213 -8.89 0.84 -8.09
C PHE A 213 -8.54 -0.67 -8.12
N ALA A 214 -9.35 -1.53 -8.75
CA ALA A 214 -9.07 -2.98 -8.81
C ALA A 214 -8.29 -3.39 -10.07
N ARG A 215 -8.70 -2.89 -11.25
CA ARG A 215 -8.05 -3.27 -12.52
C ARG A 215 -6.63 -2.77 -12.66
N GLY A 216 -6.37 -1.57 -12.11
CA GLY A 216 -5.04 -1.01 -12.02
C GLY A 216 -4.13 -1.75 -11.03
N THR A 217 -4.65 -2.60 -10.12
CA THR A 217 -3.76 -3.36 -9.19
C THR A 217 -2.81 -4.31 -9.91
N HIS A 218 -3.17 -4.76 -11.11
CA HIS A 218 -2.34 -5.59 -11.96
C HIS A 218 -1.16 -4.82 -12.57
N GLU A 219 -1.29 -3.51 -12.83
CA GLU A 219 -0.17 -2.68 -13.34
C GLU A 219 1.00 -2.63 -12.34
N TRP A 220 0.71 -2.55 -11.04
CA TRP A 220 1.72 -2.59 -9.96
C TRP A 220 2.45 -3.92 -9.86
N LEU A 221 1.89 -4.97 -10.47
CA LEU A 221 2.43 -6.33 -10.48
C LEU A 221 3.02 -6.67 -11.86
N GLU A 222 3.18 -5.66 -12.73
CA GLU A 222 3.66 -5.78 -14.11
C GLU A 222 2.77 -6.70 -14.97
N LEU A 223 1.45 -6.70 -14.67
CA LEU A 223 0.43 -7.46 -15.39
C LEU A 223 -0.49 -6.53 -16.19
N ASP A 224 -0.94 -6.97 -17.36
CA ASP A 224 -1.85 -6.19 -18.21
C ASP A 224 -3.25 -6.03 -17.57
N THR A 225 -3.80 -4.82 -17.65
CA THR A 225 -5.13 -4.51 -17.09
C THR A 225 -6.27 -5.09 -17.90
N GLY A 226 -6.02 -5.66 -19.08
CA GLY A 226 -6.97 -6.41 -19.89
C GLY A 226 -6.95 -7.89 -19.56
N ARG A 227 -6.11 -8.62 -20.30
CA ARG A 227 -6.08 -10.08 -20.34
C ARG A 227 -5.57 -10.69 -19.04
N ASP A 228 -4.54 -10.12 -18.44
CA ASP A 228 -3.97 -10.67 -17.21
C ASP A 228 -4.87 -10.41 -16.02
N PHE A 229 -5.52 -9.25 -15.95
CA PHE A 229 -6.57 -9.01 -14.97
C PHE A 229 -7.67 -10.08 -15.01
N ASP A 230 -8.12 -10.46 -16.20
CA ASP A 230 -9.22 -11.43 -16.36
C ASP A 230 -8.78 -12.88 -16.10
N SER A 231 -7.48 -13.19 -16.13
CA SER A 231 -6.96 -14.56 -16.10
C SER A 231 -6.03 -14.90 -14.94
N GLN A 232 -5.48 -13.89 -14.26
CA GLN A 232 -4.47 -14.06 -13.22
C GLN A 232 -4.92 -13.46 -11.88
N VAL A 233 -4.76 -14.23 -10.81
CA VAL A 233 -5.06 -13.80 -9.43
C VAL A 233 -3.79 -13.89 -8.61
N VAL A 234 -3.37 -12.77 -8.02
CA VAL A 234 -2.22 -12.73 -7.12
C VAL A 234 -2.68 -12.94 -5.67
N VAL A 235 -2.03 -13.89 -5.00
CA VAL A 235 -2.43 -14.34 -3.66
C VAL A 235 -1.30 -14.12 -2.68
N LYS A 236 -1.58 -13.36 -1.62
CA LYS A 236 -0.66 -13.17 -0.48
C LYS A 236 -0.75 -14.38 0.45
N THR A 237 0.08 -15.38 0.21
CA THR A 237 0.02 -16.67 0.93
C THR A 237 0.38 -16.57 2.41
N ASN A 238 1.13 -15.55 2.82
CA ASN A 238 1.51 -15.28 4.21
C ASN A 238 0.58 -14.27 4.93
N VAL A 239 -0.59 -13.94 4.34
CA VAL A 239 -1.47 -12.88 4.87
C VAL A 239 -1.91 -13.13 6.31
N VAL A 240 -2.16 -14.39 6.69
CA VAL A 240 -2.61 -14.77 8.04
C VAL A 240 -1.51 -14.48 9.07
N ASP A 241 -0.26 -14.83 8.76
CA ASP A 241 0.89 -14.61 9.66
C ASP A 241 1.16 -13.11 9.85
N VAL A 242 1.13 -12.35 8.76
CA VAL A 242 1.29 -10.89 8.80
C VAL A 242 0.17 -10.27 9.62
N LEU A 243 -1.07 -10.70 9.39
CA LEU A 243 -2.24 -10.18 10.12
C LEU A 243 -2.13 -10.45 11.62
N HIS A 244 -1.76 -11.66 12.05
CA HIS A 244 -1.53 -11.95 13.47
C HIS A 244 -0.49 -11.03 14.10
N ARG A 245 0.62 -10.78 13.40
CA ARG A 245 1.68 -9.90 13.89
C ARG A 245 1.21 -8.45 14.02
N GLU A 246 0.48 -7.94 13.04
CA GLU A 246 -0.04 -6.57 13.07
C GLU A 246 -1.10 -6.38 14.17
N LEU A 247 -2.03 -7.32 14.31
CA LEU A 247 -3.06 -7.29 15.35
C LEU A 247 -2.50 -7.49 16.77
N GLY A 248 -1.33 -8.13 16.89
CA GLY A 248 -0.63 -8.33 18.17
C GLY A 248 0.14 -7.11 18.66
N ARG A 249 0.24 -6.03 17.87
CA ARG A 249 0.96 -4.81 18.27
C ARG A 249 0.24 -4.11 19.43
N PRO A 250 0.97 -3.62 20.46
CA PRO A 250 0.36 -2.86 21.56
C PRO A 250 -0.37 -1.58 21.11
N SER A 251 -0.02 -1.06 19.93
CA SER A 251 -0.65 0.11 19.33
C SER A 251 -1.99 -0.19 18.65
N TRP A 252 -2.36 -1.46 18.46
CA TRP A 252 -3.58 -1.83 17.74
C TRP A 252 -4.83 -1.44 18.53
N ARG A 253 -5.67 -0.59 17.93
CA ARG A 253 -6.85 -0.01 18.59
C ARG A 253 -8.14 -0.79 18.34
N ARG A 254 -8.07 -1.92 17.64
CA ARG A 254 -9.23 -2.74 17.24
C ARG A 254 -10.22 -1.93 16.40
N GLU A 255 -9.68 -1.19 15.45
CA GLU A 255 -10.47 -0.46 14.46
C GLU A 255 -11.16 -1.44 13.52
N HIS A 256 -12.24 -0.99 12.90
CA HIS A 256 -13.00 -1.81 11.96
C HIS A 256 -12.16 -2.17 10.73
N VAL A 257 -12.03 -3.47 10.45
CA VAL A 257 -11.38 -3.96 9.23
C VAL A 257 -12.43 -4.31 8.18
N ALA A 258 -12.37 -3.66 7.02
CA ALA A 258 -13.25 -3.95 5.89
C ALA A 258 -12.57 -4.89 4.88
N LEU A 259 -13.14 -6.08 4.70
CA LEU A 259 -12.72 -7.07 3.71
C LEU A 259 -13.64 -6.98 2.48
N GLY A 260 -13.09 -7.16 1.28
CA GLY A 260 -13.85 -7.02 0.04
C GLY A 260 -13.94 -5.60 -0.51
N THR A 261 -13.03 -4.71 -0.09
CA THR A 261 -12.96 -3.33 -0.59
C THR A 261 -12.37 -3.25 -1.99
N ASN A 262 -11.33 -4.05 -2.28
CA ASN A 262 -10.63 -4.04 -3.57
C ASN A 262 -10.83 -5.34 -4.37
N THR A 263 -10.57 -6.48 -3.72
CA THR A 263 -10.74 -7.81 -4.31
C THR A 263 -11.73 -8.62 -3.47
N ASP A 264 -12.49 -9.48 -4.14
CA ASP A 264 -13.48 -10.31 -3.46
C ASP A 264 -12.77 -11.41 -2.65
N PRO A 265 -12.97 -11.50 -1.32
CA PRO A 265 -12.27 -12.45 -0.47
C PRO A 265 -12.70 -13.91 -0.70
N TYR A 266 -13.83 -14.14 -1.37
CA TYR A 266 -14.41 -15.46 -1.64
C TYR A 266 -14.47 -15.80 -3.14
N GLN A 267 -13.50 -15.29 -3.92
CA GLN A 267 -13.24 -15.74 -5.28
C GLN A 267 -12.92 -17.24 -5.32
N ARG A 268 -13.03 -17.86 -6.52
CA ARG A 268 -12.70 -19.29 -6.73
C ARG A 268 -11.32 -19.69 -6.17
N ALA A 269 -10.34 -18.78 -6.21
CA ALA A 269 -8.99 -19.00 -5.64
C ALA A 269 -9.04 -19.37 -4.14
N GLU A 270 -9.96 -18.79 -3.36
CA GLU A 270 -10.13 -19.09 -1.94
C GLU A 270 -10.57 -20.54 -1.68
N GLY A 271 -11.14 -21.23 -2.67
CA GLY A 271 -11.40 -22.66 -2.61
C GLY A 271 -10.13 -23.50 -2.48
N ARG A 272 -9.02 -23.02 -3.07
CA ARG A 272 -7.69 -23.65 -3.02
C ARG A 272 -6.88 -23.18 -1.82
N TYR A 273 -6.74 -21.86 -1.63
CA TYR A 273 -5.81 -21.30 -0.64
C TYR A 273 -6.35 -21.33 0.79
N ARG A 274 -7.68 -21.23 0.97
CA ARG A 274 -8.35 -21.31 2.28
C ARG A 274 -7.76 -20.34 3.31
N LEU A 275 -7.52 -19.09 2.92
CA LEU A 275 -6.92 -18.06 3.79
C LEU A 275 -7.98 -17.42 4.71
N MET A 276 -9.24 -17.35 4.27
CA MET A 276 -10.30 -16.68 5.01
C MET A 276 -10.57 -17.26 6.41
N PRO A 277 -10.55 -18.59 6.64
CA PRO A 277 -10.69 -19.14 7.98
C PRO A 277 -9.61 -18.63 8.95
N GLY A 278 -8.37 -18.51 8.48
CA GLY A 278 -7.27 -17.94 9.26
C GLY A 278 -7.45 -16.45 9.53
N VAL A 279 -7.86 -15.68 8.51
CA VAL A 279 -8.15 -14.24 8.64
C VAL A 279 -9.28 -13.98 9.64
N ILE A 280 -10.39 -14.72 9.56
CA ILE A 280 -11.53 -14.61 10.48
C ILE A 280 -11.08 -14.91 11.91
N SER A 281 -10.33 -16.01 12.10
CA SER A 281 -9.84 -16.41 13.42
C SER A 281 -8.88 -15.38 14.01
N ALA A 282 -8.00 -14.79 13.20
CA ALA A 282 -7.07 -13.75 13.63
C ALA A 282 -7.79 -12.48 14.09
N LEU A 283 -8.76 -12.00 13.30
CA LEU A 283 -9.54 -10.80 13.64
C LEU A 283 -10.39 -11.02 14.90
N ALA A 284 -11.10 -12.14 14.97
CA ALA A 284 -11.91 -12.50 16.13
C ALA A 284 -11.07 -12.66 17.39
N GLY A 285 -9.94 -13.40 17.30
CA GLY A 285 -9.03 -13.60 18.42
C GLY A 285 -8.39 -12.31 18.95
N ALA A 286 -8.22 -11.30 18.10
CA ALA A 286 -7.74 -9.98 18.50
C ALA A 286 -8.84 -9.05 19.07
N GLY A 287 -10.11 -9.48 19.05
CA GLY A 287 -11.25 -8.64 19.41
C GLY A 287 -11.56 -7.56 18.38
N THR A 288 -11.14 -7.75 17.12
CA THR A 288 -11.22 -6.73 16.07
C THR A 288 -12.54 -6.86 15.32
N PRO A 289 -13.40 -5.82 15.30
CA PRO A 289 -14.63 -5.84 14.51
C PRO A 289 -14.29 -5.80 13.01
N PHE A 290 -15.04 -6.53 12.19
CA PHE A 290 -14.77 -6.58 10.75
C PHE A 290 -16.04 -6.69 9.92
N SER A 291 -15.95 -6.28 8.65
CA SER A 291 -16.99 -6.53 7.67
C SER A 291 -16.46 -7.28 6.46
N ILE A 292 -17.34 -8.02 5.79
CA ILE A 292 -17.04 -8.73 4.55
C ILE A 292 -18.05 -8.30 3.50
N LEU A 293 -17.57 -7.77 2.37
CA LEU A 293 -18.36 -7.57 1.16
C LEU A 293 -17.97 -8.61 0.10
N THR A 294 -18.93 -9.33 -0.47
CA THR A 294 -18.63 -10.38 -1.46
C THR A 294 -19.76 -10.58 -2.49
N LYS A 295 -19.39 -11.08 -3.66
CA LYS A 295 -20.26 -11.73 -4.67
C LYS A 295 -20.10 -13.25 -4.67
N GLY A 296 -19.07 -13.78 -4.00
CA GLY A 296 -18.68 -15.18 -3.97
C GLY A 296 -19.50 -16.03 -3.01
N THR A 297 -20.04 -17.16 -3.50
CA THR A 297 -20.84 -18.10 -2.69
C THR A 297 -20.01 -19.01 -1.80
N LEU A 298 -18.67 -18.98 -1.91
CA LEU A 298 -17.76 -19.74 -1.05
C LEU A 298 -17.85 -19.31 0.42
N LEU A 299 -18.35 -18.10 0.72
CA LEU A 299 -18.62 -17.63 2.08
C LEU A 299 -19.49 -18.62 2.87
N ARG A 300 -20.37 -19.39 2.19
CA ARG A 300 -21.23 -20.40 2.82
C ARG A 300 -20.42 -21.43 3.63
N ARG A 301 -19.21 -21.77 3.18
CA ARG A 301 -18.29 -22.70 3.87
C ARG A 301 -17.94 -22.22 5.27
N ASP A 302 -17.75 -20.92 5.43
CA ASP A 302 -17.19 -20.30 6.63
C ASP A 302 -18.28 -19.70 7.53
N LEU A 303 -19.56 -19.85 7.19
CA LEU A 303 -20.69 -19.40 8.02
C LEU A 303 -20.66 -19.94 9.47
N PRO A 304 -20.36 -21.23 9.73
CA PRO A 304 -20.24 -21.71 11.11
C PRO A 304 -19.15 -20.99 11.90
N LEU A 305 -18.03 -20.65 11.25
CA LEU A 305 -16.92 -19.92 11.85
C LEU A 305 -17.31 -18.46 12.11
N LEU A 306 -17.95 -17.81 11.14
CA LEU A 306 -18.46 -16.44 11.28
C LEU A 306 -19.52 -16.33 12.39
N ALA A 307 -20.42 -17.30 12.49
CA ALA A 307 -21.44 -17.36 13.54
C ALA A 307 -20.86 -17.62 14.94
N ALA A 308 -19.74 -18.34 15.02
CA ALA A 308 -18.99 -18.45 16.27
C ALA A 308 -18.30 -17.12 16.61
N ALA A 309 -17.56 -16.55 15.66
CA ALA A 309 -16.82 -15.30 15.83
C ALA A 309 -17.74 -14.10 16.16
N SER A 310 -18.96 -14.07 15.62
CA SER A 310 -19.92 -12.99 15.87
C SER A 310 -20.40 -12.90 17.32
N ARG A 311 -20.14 -13.93 18.13
CA ARG A 311 -20.41 -13.90 19.58
C ARG A 311 -19.37 -13.07 20.34
N ASP A 312 -18.16 -13.02 19.81
CA ASP A 312 -17.01 -12.37 20.45
C ASP A 312 -16.75 -10.98 19.89
N VAL A 313 -16.92 -10.80 18.57
CA VAL A 313 -16.68 -9.53 17.87
C VAL A 313 -17.85 -9.11 17.00
N PRO A 314 -18.14 -7.80 16.89
CA PRO A 314 -19.10 -7.31 15.91
C PRO A 314 -18.66 -7.63 14.48
N ILE A 315 -19.56 -8.26 13.70
CA ILE A 315 -19.33 -8.61 12.29
C ILE A 315 -20.44 -8.01 11.42
N GLY A 316 -20.06 -7.42 10.28
CA GLY A 316 -20.99 -7.02 9.21
C GLY A 316 -20.81 -7.86 7.95
N LEU A 317 -21.89 -8.30 7.31
CA LEU A 317 -21.86 -9.06 6.06
C LEU A 317 -22.64 -8.34 4.97
N GLY A 318 -21.97 -8.11 3.84
CA GLY A 318 -22.51 -7.48 2.65
C GLY A 318 -22.46 -8.43 1.46
N VAL A 319 -23.57 -8.56 0.74
CA VAL A 319 -23.62 -9.28 -0.54
C VAL A 319 -23.90 -8.31 -1.66
N SER A 320 -23.06 -8.29 -2.70
CA SER A 320 -23.29 -7.48 -3.90
C SER A 320 -24.08 -8.25 -4.96
N MET A 321 -25.17 -7.65 -5.42
CA MET A 321 -26.04 -8.18 -6.47
C MET A 321 -26.38 -7.06 -7.44
N ALA A 322 -26.30 -7.31 -8.74
CA ALA A 322 -26.50 -6.25 -9.74
C ALA A 322 -27.73 -6.50 -10.61
N ILE A 323 -27.86 -7.74 -11.08
CA ILE A 323 -28.81 -8.15 -12.11
C ILE A 323 -29.53 -9.38 -11.57
N LEU A 324 -30.87 -9.39 -11.61
CA LEU A 324 -31.66 -10.59 -11.30
C LEU A 324 -31.88 -11.47 -12.55
N ASP A 325 -31.97 -10.84 -13.72
CA ASP A 325 -32.11 -11.48 -15.03
C ASP A 325 -30.90 -12.39 -15.34
N GLY A 326 -31.16 -13.67 -15.57
CA GLY A 326 -30.12 -14.67 -15.81
C GLY A 326 -29.37 -14.47 -17.12
N GLU A 327 -30.07 -14.10 -18.20
CA GLU A 327 -29.47 -13.91 -19.52
C GLU A 327 -28.59 -12.66 -19.54
N LEU A 328 -29.08 -11.56 -18.96
CA LEU A 328 -28.30 -10.33 -18.82
C LEU A 328 -27.07 -10.53 -17.90
N HIS A 329 -27.22 -11.31 -16.82
CA HIS A 329 -26.11 -11.66 -15.93
C HIS A 329 -25.04 -12.47 -16.67
N GLU A 330 -25.42 -13.52 -17.40
CA GLU A 330 -24.46 -14.35 -18.15
C GLU A 330 -23.72 -13.58 -19.24
N SER A 331 -24.39 -12.62 -19.88
CA SER A 331 -23.78 -11.75 -20.89
C SER A 331 -22.76 -10.77 -20.32
N LEU A 332 -23.00 -10.21 -19.12
CA LEU A 332 -22.17 -9.15 -18.53
C LEU A 332 -21.11 -9.65 -17.54
N GLU A 333 -21.43 -10.67 -16.73
CA GLU A 333 -20.55 -11.20 -15.67
C GLU A 333 -20.29 -12.72 -15.83
N PRO A 334 -19.74 -13.18 -16.97
CA PRO A 334 -19.49 -14.60 -17.17
C PRO A 334 -18.51 -15.15 -16.12
N GLY A 335 -18.94 -16.18 -15.38
CA GLY A 335 -18.13 -16.83 -14.33
C GLY A 335 -18.38 -16.34 -12.90
N VAL A 336 -19.20 -15.30 -12.71
CA VAL A 336 -19.70 -14.88 -11.38
C VAL A 336 -20.90 -15.75 -10.99
N PRO A 337 -21.06 -16.13 -9.70
CA PRO A 337 -22.23 -16.88 -9.25
C PRO A 337 -23.55 -16.21 -9.67
N SER A 338 -24.52 -17.04 -10.05
CA SER A 338 -25.81 -16.57 -10.55
C SER A 338 -26.55 -15.71 -9.51
N PRO A 339 -27.45 -14.81 -9.95
CA PRO A 339 -28.25 -13.99 -9.03
C PRO A 339 -29.00 -14.84 -7.99
N ARG A 340 -29.58 -15.97 -8.44
CA ARG A 340 -30.21 -16.94 -7.56
C ARG A 340 -29.25 -17.51 -6.51
N ALA A 341 -28.03 -17.89 -6.90
CA ALA A 341 -27.04 -18.40 -5.96
C ALA A 341 -26.63 -17.35 -4.92
N ARG A 342 -26.60 -16.06 -5.29
CA ARG A 342 -26.36 -14.96 -4.37
C ARG A 342 -27.53 -14.72 -3.41
N LEU A 343 -28.78 -14.86 -3.86
CA LEU A 343 -29.96 -14.84 -2.97
C LEU A 343 -29.93 -16.01 -1.97
N GLU A 344 -29.57 -17.21 -2.42
CA GLU A 344 -29.39 -18.36 -1.53
C GLU A 344 -28.25 -18.16 -0.52
N LEU A 345 -27.21 -17.40 -0.87
CA LEU A 345 -26.17 -17.00 0.08
C LEU A 345 -26.74 -16.06 1.15
N VAL A 346 -27.54 -15.07 0.77
CA VAL A 346 -28.21 -14.16 1.73
C VAL A 346 -29.08 -14.96 2.69
N ARG A 347 -29.89 -15.90 2.19
CA ARG A 347 -30.67 -16.84 3.02
C ARG A 347 -29.79 -17.65 3.96
N ALA A 348 -28.69 -18.21 3.46
CA ALA A 348 -27.79 -19.01 4.29
C ALA A 348 -27.14 -18.17 5.41
N ILE A 349 -26.80 -16.90 5.14
CA ILE A 349 -26.26 -15.99 6.15
C ILE A 349 -27.31 -15.74 7.25
N THR A 350 -28.55 -15.46 6.86
CA THR A 350 -29.63 -15.13 7.80
C THR A 350 -30.09 -16.35 8.60
N ASP A 351 -30.16 -17.53 7.97
CA ASP A 351 -30.42 -18.82 8.63
C ASP A 351 -29.33 -19.18 9.65
N ALA A 352 -28.09 -18.72 9.45
CA ALA A 352 -27.00 -18.88 10.41
C ALA A 352 -27.08 -17.88 11.59
N GLY A 353 -28.12 -17.04 11.65
CA GLY A 353 -28.33 -16.04 12.69
C GLY A 353 -27.48 -14.78 12.53
N LEU A 354 -26.87 -14.58 11.35
CA LEU A 354 -26.04 -13.41 11.05
C LEU A 354 -26.84 -12.36 10.30
N SER A 355 -26.52 -11.08 10.53
CA SER A 355 -27.12 -9.99 9.78
C SER A 355 -26.44 -9.84 8.41
N CYS A 356 -27.23 -9.63 7.35
CA CYS A 356 -26.74 -9.42 6.00
C CYS A 356 -27.36 -8.17 5.39
N GLY A 357 -26.54 -7.27 4.86
CA GLY A 357 -26.99 -6.19 3.99
C GLY A 357 -26.73 -6.53 2.52
N VAL A 358 -27.57 -6.02 1.61
CA VAL A 358 -27.37 -6.22 0.17
C VAL A 358 -27.07 -4.90 -0.52
N PHE A 359 -26.05 -4.93 -1.37
CA PHE A 359 -25.73 -3.84 -2.28
C PHE A 359 -26.32 -4.19 -3.64
N LEU A 360 -27.43 -3.54 -4.00
CA LEU A 360 -27.98 -3.61 -5.35
C LEU A 360 -27.15 -2.71 -6.26
N ALA A 361 -26.02 -3.23 -6.72
CA ALA A 361 -24.95 -2.48 -7.35
C ALA A 361 -24.22 -3.30 -8.43
N PRO A 362 -24.09 -2.81 -9.68
CA PRO A 362 -24.71 -1.58 -10.19
C PRO A 362 -26.17 -1.77 -10.67
N VAL A 363 -26.99 -0.72 -10.54
CA VAL A 363 -28.20 -0.54 -11.36
C VAL A 363 -27.81 0.03 -12.72
N LEU A 364 -28.16 -0.67 -13.79
CA LEU A 364 -27.81 -0.38 -15.17
C LEU A 364 -28.94 0.43 -15.86
N PRO A 365 -28.69 1.70 -16.24
CA PRO A 365 -29.70 2.52 -16.91
C PRO A 365 -30.30 1.87 -18.17
N GLY A 366 -31.61 1.78 -18.27
CA GLY A 366 -32.33 1.16 -19.38
C GLY A 366 -32.30 -0.37 -19.42
N LEU A 367 -31.62 -1.03 -18.48
CA LEU A 367 -31.48 -2.49 -18.43
C LEU A 367 -32.06 -3.08 -17.14
N THR A 368 -31.77 -2.48 -15.98
CA THR A 368 -32.25 -2.96 -14.68
C THR A 368 -32.97 -1.88 -13.86
N ASP A 369 -33.33 -0.76 -14.50
CA ASP A 369 -33.91 0.42 -13.85
C ASP A 369 -35.43 0.59 -14.11
N ARG A 370 -36.08 -0.38 -14.76
CA ARG A 370 -37.55 -0.38 -14.89
C ARG A 370 -38.16 -0.65 -13.53
N LEU A 371 -39.30 0.00 -13.24
CA LEU A 371 -39.95 -0.12 -11.93
C LEU A 371 -40.30 -1.58 -11.58
N ALA A 372 -40.77 -2.36 -12.56
CA ALA A 372 -41.07 -3.78 -12.37
C ALA A 372 -39.82 -4.60 -12.01
N ASP A 373 -38.67 -4.32 -12.65
CA ASP A 373 -37.41 -5.05 -12.40
C ASP A 373 -36.85 -4.71 -11.02
N LEU A 374 -36.89 -3.43 -10.65
CA LEU A 374 -36.48 -2.94 -9.34
C LEU A 374 -37.36 -3.56 -8.24
N HIS A 375 -38.68 -3.59 -8.45
CA HIS A 375 -39.62 -4.20 -7.50
C HIS A 375 -39.36 -5.70 -7.35
N ALA A 376 -39.29 -6.45 -8.44
CA ALA A 376 -39.01 -7.89 -8.40
C ALA A 376 -37.67 -8.21 -7.71
N THR A 377 -36.64 -7.40 -7.96
CA THR A 377 -35.32 -7.58 -7.35
C THR A 377 -35.33 -7.27 -5.85
N ILE A 378 -35.94 -6.16 -5.44
CA ILE A 378 -36.03 -5.77 -4.03
C ILE A 378 -36.89 -6.78 -3.25
N ALA A 379 -38.01 -7.23 -3.81
CA ALA A 379 -38.87 -8.26 -3.22
C ALA A 379 -38.09 -9.57 -3.00
N ALA A 380 -37.35 -10.04 -4.02
CA ALA A 380 -36.54 -11.24 -3.91
C ALA A 380 -35.44 -11.12 -2.83
N ILE A 381 -34.82 -9.94 -2.70
CA ILE A 381 -33.83 -9.65 -1.66
C ILE A 381 -34.47 -9.66 -0.26
N ALA A 382 -35.69 -9.11 -0.12
CA ALA A 382 -36.44 -9.14 1.12
C ALA A 382 -36.80 -10.58 1.53
N GLU A 383 -37.29 -11.38 0.58
CA GLU A 383 -37.57 -12.81 0.78
C GLU A 383 -36.34 -13.64 1.12
N ALA A 384 -35.14 -13.18 0.75
CA ALA A 384 -33.89 -13.80 1.16
C ALA A 384 -33.49 -13.47 2.62
N GLY A 385 -34.19 -12.54 3.26
CA GLY A 385 -33.97 -12.16 4.66
C GLY A 385 -32.97 -11.03 4.87
N SER A 386 -32.64 -10.25 3.83
CA SER A 386 -31.74 -9.10 3.99
C SER A 386 -32.23 -8.12 5.06
N GLY A 387 -31.30 -7.59 5.86
CA GLY A 387 -31.58 -6.57 6.87
C GLY A 387 -31.76 -5.17 6.30
N GLY A 388 -31.23 -4.91 5.10
CA GLY A 388 -31.35 -3.63 4.39
C GLY A 388 -30.77 -3.70 2.98
N VAL A 389 -31.08 -2.69 2.17
CA VAL A 389 -30.56 -2.60 0.79
C VAL A 389 -30.06 -1.21 0.48
N THR A 390 -28.83 -1.12 -0.05
CA THR A 390 -28.30 0.09 -0.66
C THR A 390 -28.30 -0.09 -2.17
N VAL A 391 -28.92 0.84 -2.89
CA VAL A 391 -29.02 0.82 -4.34
C VAL A 391 -28.01 1.81 -4.93
N VAL A 392 -27.13 1.33 -5.81
CA VAL A 392 -26.05 2.14 -6.38
C VAL A 392 -26.15 2.10 -7.91
N PRO A 393 -26.30 3.25 -8.59
CA PRO A 393 -26.28 3.30 -10.04
C PRO A 393 -24.89 2.97 -10.58
N LEU A 394 -24.84 2.45 -11.80
CA LEU A 394 -23.59 2.14 -12.49
C LEU A 394 -22.62 3.33 -12.50
N HIS A 395 -21.36 3.04 -12.17
CA HIS A 395 -20.28 3.99 -12.19
C HIS A 395 -19.21 3.50 -13.18
N LEU A 396 -18.99 4.26 -14.26
CA LEU A 396 -18.14 3.88 -15.39
C LEU A 396 -16.79 4.60 -15.31
N ARG A 397 -15.90 4.10 -14.46
CA ARG A 397 -14.51 4.58 -14.41
C ARG A 397 -13.75 4.20 -15.69
N PRO A 398 -12.67 4.93 -16.03
CA PRO A 398 -11.73 4.51 -17.07
C PRO A 398 -11.27 3.05 -16.86
N GLY A 399 -11.03 2.33 -17.96
CA GLY A 399 -10.82 0.87 -18.02
C GLY A 399 -12.14 0.10 -18.10
N ALA A 400 -13.01 0.28 -17.09
CA ALA A 400 -14.33 -0.37 -17.07
C ALA A 400 -15.29 0.23 -18.11
N ARG A 401 -15.16 1.54 -18.37
CA ARG A 401 -15.98 2.28 -19.34
C ARG A 401 -15.81 1.73 -20.75
N GLU A 402 -14.59 1.48 -21.18
CA GLU A 402 -14.26 1.04 -22.54
C GLU A 402 -14.81 -0.36 -22.77
N TRP A 403 -14.60 -1.27 -21.81
CA TRP A 403 -15.13 -2.63 -21.87
C TRP A 403 -16.66 -2.64 -21.86
N PHE A 404 -17.27 -1.92 -20.93
CA PHE A 404 -18.74 -1.82 -20.86
C PHE A 404 -19.32 -1.17 -22.10
N SER A 405 -18.68 -0.14 -22.66
CA SER A 405 -19.15 0.54 -23.88
C SER A 405 -19.06 -0.38 -25.10
N ALA A 406 -18.01 -1.19 -25.20
CA ALA A 406 -17.88 -2.18 -26.27
C ALA A 406 -18.95 -3.28 -26.17
N TRP A 407 -19.19 -3.79 -24.96
CA TRP A 407 -20.29 -4.72 -24.70
C TRP A 407 -21.65 -4.10 -25.03
N LEU A 408 -21.92 -2.88 -24.55
CA LEU A 408 -23.18 -2.18 -24.76
C LEU A 408 -23.44 -1.92 -26.25
N ALA A 409 -22.41 -1.54 -27.02
CA ALA A 409 -22.54 -1.32 -28.46
C ALA A 409 -22.86 -2.61 -29.24
N ARG A 410 -22.40 -3.76 -28.74
CA ARG A 410 -22.65 -5.06 -29.36
C ARG A 410 -24.02 -5.63 -28.99
N GLU A 411 -24.36 -5.64 -27.70
CA GLU A 411 -25.56 -6.31 -27.18
C GLU A 411 -26.80 -5.39 -27.14
N HIS A 412 -26.60 -4.09 -26.92
CA HIS A 412 -27.67 -3.11 -26.76
C HIS A 412 -27.39 -1.77 -27.47
N PRO A 413 -27.15 -1.78 -28.80
CA PRO A 413 -26.74 -0.58 -29.56
C PRO A 413 -27.71 0.60 -29.39
N GLN A 414 -29.00 0.34 -29.21
CA GLN A 414 -30.04 1.34 -28.99
C GLN A 414 -29.85 2.16 -27.69
N LEU A 415 -29.12 1.63 -26.71
CA LEU A 415 -28.84 2.31 -25.43
C LEU A 415 -27.59 3.17 -25.48
N VAL A 416 -26.71 3.00 -26.47
CA VAL A 416 -25.44 3.73 -26.56
C VAL A 416 -25.62 5.26 -26.48
N PRO A 417 -26.55 5.90 -27.22
CA PRO A 417 -26.73 7.35 -27.12
C PRO A 417 -27.16 7.80 -25.71
N ARG A 418 -27.99 7.00 -25.04
CA ARG A 418 -28.44 7.28 -23.67
C ARG A 418 -27.26 7.22 -22.68
N TYR A 419 -26.40 6.22 -22.80
CA TYR A 419 -25.22 6.10 -21.93
C TYR A 419 -24.21 7.22 -22.20
N GLN A 420 -23.96 7.59 -23.45
CA GLN A 420 -23.10 8.73 -23.79
C GLN A 420 -23.60 10.03 -23.14
N GLN A 421 -24.92 10.24 -23.10
CA GLN A 421 -25.52 11.39 -22.44
C GLN A 421 -25.42 11.31 -20.90
N LEU A 422 -25.72 10.14 -20.30
CA LEU A 422 -25.72 9.95 -18.85
C LEU A 422 -24.33 10.08 -18.22
N TYR A 423 -23.28 9.71 -18.96
CA TYR A 423 -21.88 9.71 -18.51
C TYR A 423 -21.02 10.77 -19.22
N ARG A 424 -21.65 11.80 -19.80
CA ARG A 424 -20.95 12.89 -20.51
C ARG A 424 -19.95 13.65 -19.63
N ARG A 425 -20.27 13.79 -18.33
CA ARG A 425 -19.53 14.62 -17.38
C ARG A 425 -18.48 13.84 -16.57
N GLY A 426 -18.34 12.53 -16.78
CA GLY A 426 -17.39 11.69 -16.06
C GLY A 426 -17.92 10.29 -15.78
N ALA A 427 -17.26 9.59 -14.85
CA ALA A 427 -17.57 8.21 -14.49
C ALA A 427 -18.92 8.05 -13.76
N SER A 428 -19.39 9.11 -13.12
CA SER A 428 -20.66 9.12 -12.38
C SER A 428 -21.84 9.45 -13.30
N VAL A 429 -22.96 8.75 -13.11
CA VAL A 429 -24.24 9.14 -13.71
C VAL A 429 -24.61 10.57 -13.35
N ALA A 430 -25.31 11.24 -14.27
CA ALA A 430 -25.87 12.56 -14.04
C ALA A 430 -26.71 12.64 -12.74
N PRO A 431 -26.63 13.74 -11.95
CA PRO A 431 -27.37 13.89 -10.70
C PRO A 431 -28.88 13.71 -10.86
N GLU A 432 -29.44 14.06 -12.01
CA GLU A 432 -30.85 13.90 -12.34
C GLU A 432 -31.27 12.42 -12.31
N TYR A 433 -30.43 11.54 -12.87
CA TYR A 433 -30.69 10.11 -12.86
C TYR A 433 -30.61 9.54 -11.44
N ARG A 434 -29.67 10.00 -10.61
CA ARG A 434 -29.56 9.59 -9.20
C ARG A 434 -30.84 9.93 -8.42
N ARG A 435 -31.32 11.18 -8.52
CA ARG A 435 -32.57 11.61 -7.89
C ARG A 435 -33.78 10.82 -8.39
N TRP A 436 -33.85 10.59 -9.70
CA TRP A 436 -34.91 9.80 -10.33
C TRP A 436 -34.94 8.35 -9.86
N LEU A 437 -33.77 7.72 -9.69
CA LEU A 437 -33.65 6.34 -9.21
C LEU A 437 -34.02 6.25 -7.73
N ALA A 438 -33.51 7.17 -6.90
CA ALA A 438 -33.84 7.24 -5.48
C ALA A 438 -35.34 7.37 -5.23
N ALA A 439 -36.03 8.24 -5.99
CA ALA A 439 -37.48 8.44 -5.86
C ALA A 439 -38.30 7.18 -6.21
N ARG A 440 -37.81 6.31 -7.10
CA ARG A 440 -38.46 5.03 -7.43
C ARG A 440 -38.21 3.94 -6.40
N VAL A 441 -36.98 3.89 -5.90
CA VAL A 441 -36.52 2.81 -5.01
C VAL A 441 -37.02 3.02 -3.58
N ALA A 442 -37.08 4.27 -3.10
CA ALA A 442 -37.52 4.58 -1.73
C ALA A 442 -38.86 3.93 -1.32
N PRO A 443 -39.96 4.04 -2.09
CA PRO A 443 -41.22 3.39 -1.72
C PRO A 443 -41.11 1.86 -1.71
N LEU A 444 -40.34 1.26 -2.63
CA LEU A 444 -40.14 -0.18 -2.69
C LEU A 444 -39.35 -0.70 -1.48
N LEU A 445 -38.31 0.04 -1.06
CA LEU A 445 -37.56 -0.30 0.14
C LEU A 445 -38.42 -0.22 1.40
N ALA A 446 -39.26 0.83 1.50
CA ALA A 446 -40.17 1.00 2.63
C ALA A 446 -41.24 -0.11 2.68
N GLU A 447 -41.80 -0.48 1.52
CA GLU A 447 -42.78 -1.58 1.38
C GLU A 447 -42.26 -2.89 1.97
N HIS A 448 -40.98 -3.20 1.74
CA HIS A 448 -40.33 -4.42 2.23
C HIS A 448 -39.56 -4.24 3.55
N GLY A 449 -39.61 -3.07 4.18
CA GLY A 449 -38.89 -2.78 5.42
C GLY A 449 -37.36 -2.80 5.32
N LEU A 450 -36.83 -2.58 4.12
CA LEU A 450 -35.41 -2.60 3.76
C LEU A 450 -34.76 -1.21 3.75
N ASP A 451 -35.49 -0.18 4.14
CA ASP A 451 -35.08 1.23 4.23
C ASP A 451 -34.26 1.55 5.51
N ARG A 452 -34.07 0.56 6.38
CA ARG A 452 -33.32 0.70 7.63
C ARG A 452 -31.83 0.87 7.36
N ARG A 453 -31.17 1.72 8.15
CA ARG A 453 -29.75 2.13 8.00
C ARG A 453 -28.87 1.61 9.14
N ALA A 454 -27.66 1.12 8.84
CA ALA A 454 -26.67 0.77 9.85
C ALA A 454 -25.80 2.00 10.21
N GLY A 455 -25.90 2.48 11.45
CA GLY A 455 -24.98 3.47 12.01
C GLY A 455 -25.51 4.91 11.96
N GLY A 456 -25.62 5.54 13.14
CA GLY A 456 -25.98 6.94 13.29
C GLY A 456 -24.79 7.78 13.74
N SER A 457 -24.35 8.72 12.88
CA SER A 457 -23.74 10.00 13.26
C SER A 457 -23.95 11.05 12.16
N ALA A 458 -25.17 11.18 11.65
CA ALA A 458 -25.59 12.31 10.84
C ALA A 458 -27.09 12.60 11.07
N ARG A 459 -27.48 12.78 12.33
CA ARG A 459 -28.69 13.54 12.66
C ARG A 459 -28.27 14.95 13.04
N GLY A 460 -27.98 15.74 12.02
CA GLY A 460 -27.70 17.17 12.09
C GLY A 460 -27.71 17.72 10.67
N THR A 461 -28.65 18.61 10.38
CA THR A 461 -28.89 19.28 9.07
C THR A 461 -29.25 18.38 7.88
N MET A 462 -30.47 17.82 7.92
CA MET A 462 -31.25 17.67 6.69
C MET A 462 -31.51 19.07 6.11
N ALA A 463 -30.66 19.53 5.20
CA ALA A 463 -31.12 20.46 4.17
C ALA A 463 -31.93 19.64 3.17
N ALA A 464 -33.20 20.00 2.97
CA ALA A 464 -34.05 19.37 1.97
C ALA A 464 -33.36 19.42 0.59
N GLY A 465 -32.84 18.28 0.11
CA GLY A 465 -32.18 18.18 -1.20
C GLY A 465 -30.96 17.27 -1.30
N ALA A 466 -30.36 16.80 -0.20
CA ALA A 466 -29.22 15.89 -0.28
C ALA A 466 -29.66 14.47 -0.69
N THR A 467 -29.04 13.92 -1.75
CA THR A 467 -29.34 12.58 -2.31
C THR A 467 -28.11 11.69 -2.09
N PRO A 468 -28.20 10.56 -1.35
CA PRO A 468 -27.02 9.81 -0.91
C PRO A 468 -26.35 9.02 -2.05
N THR A 469 -25.04 8.84 -1.96
CA THR A 469 -24.17 8.32 -3.01
C THR A 469 -23.24 7.23 -2.44
N GLY A 470 -23.48 5.97 -2.81
CA GLY A 470 -22.69 4.82 -2.36
C GLY A 470 -21.38 4.61 -3.12
N ILE A 471 -20.42 5.54 -3.01
CA ILE A 471 -19.04 5.35 -3.48
C ILE A 471 -18.10 5.30 -2.26
N PRO A 472 -17.09 4.41 -2.22
CA PRO A 472 -16.00 4.55 -1.26
C PRO A 472 -15.33 5.93 -1.40
N GLY A 473 -15.41 6.75 -0.35
CA GLY A 473 -14.91 8.12 -0.34
C GLY A 473 -15.96 9.22 -0.52
N ASP A 474 -17.25 8.90 -0.51
CA ASP A 474 -18.33 9.87 -0.42
C ASP A 474 -18.80 10.00 1.05
N ASP A 475 -18.78 11.21 1.61
CA ASP A 475 -19.20 11.47 3.01
C ASP A 475 -20.70 11.17 3.25
N ASP A 476 -21.46 10.95 2.17
CA ASP A 476 -22.91 10.62 2.15
C ASP A 476 -23.22 9.15 1.75
N ALA A 477 -22.24 8.24 1.80
CA ALA A 477 -22.46 6.82 1.46
C ALA A 477 -23.19 6.03 2.58
N ASP A 478 -24.49 5.76 2.39
CA ASP A 478 -25.31 4.96 3.32
C ASP A 478 -25.09 3.44 3.11
N PHE A 479 -24.71 2.73 4.18
CA PHE A 479 -24.52 1.26 4.20
C PHE A 479 -25.82 0.52 4.60
N PRO A 480 -26.14 -0.62 3.96
CA PRO A 480 -27.32 -1.38 4.29
C PRO A 480 -27.21 -2.00 5.69
N VAL A 481 -28.32 -2.11 6.42
CA VAL A 481 -28.33 -2.78 7.73
C VAL A 481 -27.78 -4.19 7.62
N GLY A 482 -26.86 -4.51 8.52
CA GLY A 482 -26.18 -5.81 8.56
C GLY A 482 -24.84 -5.84 7.85
N SER A 483 -24.50 -4.88 6.97
CA SER A 483 -23.20 -4.90 6.26
C SER A 483 -22.04 -4.29 7.04
N LEU A 484 -22.33 -3.57 8.13
CA LEU A 484 -21.33 -3.00 9.03
C LEU A 484 -21.47 -3.58 10.44
N PRO A 485 -20.36 -3.66 11.20
CA PRO A 485 -20.42 -4.13 12.57
C PRO A 485 -21.31 -3.21 13.42
N ALA A 486 -22.28 -3.78 14.13
CA ALA A 486 -23.11 -3.01 15.06
C ALA A 486 -22.31 -2.70 16.34
N VAL A 487 -21.87 -1.45 16.52
CA VAL A 487 -21.19 -1.02 17.75
C VAL A 487 -22.25 -0.67 18.81
N PRO A 488 -22.20 -1.24 20.03
CA PRO A 488 -23.13 -0.88 21.11
C PRO A 488 -23.06 0.60 21.46
N ARG A 489 -24.24 1.22 21.65
CA ARG A 489 -24.45 2.67 21.89
C ARG A 489 -23.69 3.26 23.10
N ALA A 490 -23.13 2.42 23.97
CA ALA A 490 -22.36 2.84 25.14
C ALA A 490 -20.94 3.33 24.79
N ALA A 491 -20.33 2.81 23.72
CA ALA A 491 -18.99 3.22 23.29
C ALA A 491 -19.00 4.58 22.56
N THR A 492 -20.09 4.91 21.87
CA THR A 492 -20.24 6.17 21.13
C THR A 492 -20.47 7.38 22.05
N ALA A 493 -21.09 7.22 23.21
CA ALA A 493 -21.27 8.31 24.17
C ALA A 493 -19.96 8.74 24.86
N ALA A 494 -19.05 7.79 25.11
CA ALA A 494 -17.72 8.08 25.65
C ALA A 494 -16.84 8.81 24.61
N ALA A 495 -16.90 8.39 23.34
CA ALA A 495 -16.20 9.06 22.23
C ALA A 495 -16.77 10.45 21.91
N ALA A 496 -18.08 10.64 22.01
CA ALA A 496 -18.73 11.94 21.79
C ALA A 496 -18.37 12.96 22.89
N ARG A 497 -18.32 12.53 24.16
CA ARG A 497 -17.89 13.40 25.28
C ARG A 497 -16.40 13.80 25.18
N ALA A 498 -15.55 12.93 24.65
CA ALA A 498 -14.16 13.25 24.37
C ALA A 498 -13.99 14.24 23.20
N ARG A 499 -14.86 14.19 22.18
CA ARG A 499 -14.85 15.13 21.04
C ARG A 499 -15.28 16.54 21.41
N THR A 500 -16.25 16.71 22.31
CA THR A 500 -16.69 18.05 22.76
C THR A 500 -15.65 18.79 23.60
N ALA A 501 -14.71 18.09 24.25
CA ALA A 501 -13.63 18.70 25.01
C ALA A 501 -12.44 19.16 24.13
N ARG A 502 -12.42 18.82 22.84
CA ARG A 502 -11.31 19.10 21.91
C ARG A 502 -11.77 19.87 20.68
N ALA A 503 -12.75 20.77 20.85
CA ALA A 503 -13.16 21.72 19.81
C ALA A 503 -12.11 22.81 19.62
N ALA A 504 -11.01 22.44 18.94
CA ALA A 504 -10.12 23.35 18.23
C ALA A 504 -9.56 22.58 17.02
N ALA A 505 -10.10 22.90 15.84
CA ALA A 505 -9.73 22.50 14.47
C ALA A 505 -9.58 20.98 14.17
N PRO A 506 -10.37 20.41 13.23
CA PRO A 506 -10.14 19.04 12.79
C PRO A 506 -9.07 18.99 11.68
N GLU A 507 -7.87 18.56 12.03
CA GLU A 507 -6.93 17.93 11.09
C GLU A 507 -7.34 16.47 10.91
N GLN A 508 -7.70 16.12 9.68
CA GLN A 508 -7.98 14.76 9.24
C GLN A 508 -6.64 14.04 9.11
N LEU A 509 -6.33 13.18 10.08
CA LEU A 509 -5.14 12.34 10.10
C LEU A 509 -5.30 11.19 9.11
N THR A 510 -4.74 11.36 7.92
CA THR A 510 -4.38 10.26 7.02
C THR A 510 -3.00 9.79 7.44
N LEU A 511 -2.88 8.56 7.96
CA LEU A 511 -1.62 7.91 8.28
C LEU A 511 -1.46 6.69 7.36
N LEU A 512 -0.51 6.84 6.43
CA LEU A 512 0.20 5.85 5.60
C LEU A 512 -0.62 4.88 4.74
#